data_AF-A0A9R0T3D4-F1
#
_entry.id   AF-A0A9R0T3D4-F1
#
_cell.length_a   1.000
_cell.length_b   1.000
_cell.length_c   1.000
_cell.angle_alpha   90.00
_cell.angle_beta   90.00
_cell.angle_gamma   90.00
#
_symmetry.space_group_name_H-M   'P 1'
#
loop_
_entity.id
_entity.type
_entity.pdbx_description
1 polymer ?
#
loop_
_entity_poly.entity_id
_entity_poly.type
_entity_poly.pdbx_seq_one_letter_code
_entity_poly.pdbx_strand_id
1 'polypeptide(L)'
;MAAEAEEEVRLEVEAVAAVYGEDCRVYCDFPPHLVVHVRPNTADDSSQQFVELFLGIKASSQYPKEPPHVYAVESKGLDENRQAYLISSIQDKAKEHSYYPMLVILCEGIAIIEVDREEFRWISDTPKGQPGTLEARVYPIQPE
;
A
#
# COMPACT_ATOMS: atom_id res chain seq x y z
N MET A 1 -29.88 1.22 -9.11
CA MET A 1 -28.65 0.45 -9.37
C MET A 1 -27.41 1.32 -9.47
N ALA A 2 -27.25 2.22 -10.45
CA ALA A 2 -26.03 3.06 -10.53
C ALA A 2 -25.87 4.02 -9.34
N ALA A 3 -26.97 4.66 -8.91
CA ALA A 3 -26.97 5.54 -7.74
C ALA A 3 -26.71 4.78 -6.42
N GLU A 4 -27.14 3.52 -6.31
CA GLU A 4 -26.88 2.67 -5.14
C GLU A 4 -25.38 2.33 -5.05
N ALA A 5 -24.77 1.97 -6.17
CA ALA A 5 -23.32 1.70 -6.22
C ALA A 5 -22.49 2.96 -5.93
N GLU A 6 -22.92 4.13 -6.42
CA GLU A 6 -22.28 5.41 -6.06
C GLU A 6 -22.39 5.69 -4.56
N GLU A 7 -23.57 5.45 -3.97
CA GLU A 7 -23.79 5.64 -2.54
C GLU A 7 -22.93 4.69 -1.70
N GLU A 8 -22.78 3.43 -2.11
CA GLU A 8 -21.84 2.49 -1.45
C GLU A 8 -20.40 2.99 -1.45
N VAL A 9 -19.95 3.60 -2.56
CA VAL A 9 -18.60 4.19 -2.66
C VAL A 9 -18.48 5.42 -1.76
N ARG A 10 -19.50 6.29 -1.72
CA ARG A 10 -19.52 7.47 -0.83
C ARG A 10 -19.46 7.05 0.65
N LEU A 11 -20.24 6.04 1.03
CA LEU A 11 -20.22 5.48 2.39
C LEU A 11 -18.85 4.89 2.75
N GLU A 12 -18.17 4.26 1.78
CA GLU A 12 -16.81 3.78 2.00
C GLU A 12 -15.82 4.92 2.24
N VAL A 13 -15.89 5.99 1.45
CA VAL A 13 -15.06 7.19 1.64
C VAL A 13 -15.30 7.81 3.02
N GLU A 14 -16.56 7.90 3.46
CA GLU A 14 -16.91 8.37 4.80
C GLU A 14 -16.32 7.46 5.89
N ALA A 15 -16.35 6.13 5.70
CA ALA A 15 -15.74 5.19 6.63
C ALA A 15 -14.22 5.40 6.74
N VAL A 16 -13.50 5.55 5.61
CA VAL A 16 -12.05 5.82 5.63
C VAL A 16 -11.77 7.16 6.31
N ALA A 17 -12.52 8.21 5.98
CA ALA A 17 -12.35 9.53 6.60
C ALA A 17 -12.62 9.49 8.12
N ALA A 18 -13.60 8.70 8.57
CA ALA A 18 -13.90 8.54 9.99
C ALA A 18 -12.81 7.76 10.75
N VAL A 19 -12.19 6.75 10.12
CA VAL A 19 -11.13 5.94 10.74
C VAL A 19 -9.83 6.73 10.89
N TYR A 20 -9.43 7.43 9.82
CA TYR A 20 -8.14 8.16 9.80
C TYR A 20 -8.26 9.60 10.28
N GLY A 21 -9.47 10.17 10.34
CA GLY A 21 -9.71 11.52 10.84
C GLY A 21 -8.83 12.55 10.12
N GLU A 22 -7.98 13.24 10.88
CA GLU A 22 -7.08 14.28 10.38
C GLU A 22 -5.99 13.74 9.44
N ASP A 23 -5.68 12.45 9.55
CA ASP A 23 -4.73 11.75 8.67
C ASP A 23 -5.36 11.37 7.32
N CYS A 24 -6.64 11.68 7.06
CA CYS A 24 -7.27 11.49 5.75
C CYS A 24 -7.75 12.81 5.15
N ARG A 25 -7.40 13.03 3.89
CA ARG A 25 -7.84 14.18 3.08
C ARG A 25 -8.61 13.69 1.87
N VAL A 26 -9.92 13.91 1.87
CA VAL A 26 -10.79 13.64 0.73
C VAL A 26 -10.83 14.86 -0.19
N TYR A 27 -10.42 14.67 -1.45
CA TYR A 27 -10.51 15.70 -2.50
C TYR A 27 -11.79 15.55 -3.34
N CYS A 28 -12.24 14.31 -3.53
CA CYS A 28 -13.44 13.97 -4.29
C CYS A 28 -14.05 12.70 -3.70
N ASP A 29 -15.36 12.69 -3.47
CA ASP A 29 -16.09 11.52 -2.98
C ASP A 29 -16.48 10.54 -4.11
N PHE A 30 -16.77 11.05 -5.32
CA PHE A 30 -17.06 10.19 -6.48
C PHE A 30 -16.66 10.85 -7.83
N PRO A 31 -15.84 10.18 -8.67
CA PRO A 31 -15.03 9.01 -8.32
C PRO A 31 -14.03 9.36 -7.20
N PRO A 32 -13.76 8.43 -6.27
CA PRO A 32 -13.04 8.77 -5.06
C PRO A 32 -11.59 9.18 -5.33
N HIS A 33 -11.20 10.32 -4.77
CA HIS A 33 -9.82 10.80 -4.76
C HIS A 33 -9.49 11.31 -3.37
N LEU A 34 -8.58 10.62 -2.70
CA LEU A 34 -8.20 10.92 -1.34
C LEU A 34 -6.70 10.65 -1.12
N VAL A 35 -6.16 11.27 -0.07
CA VAL A 35 -4.81 11.02 0.42
C VAL A 35 -4.91 10.59 1.87
N VAL A 36 -4.30 9.46 2.20
CA VAL A 36 -4.20 8.95 3.57
C VAL A 36 -2.76 9.03 4.03
N HIS A 37 -2.55 9.67 5.17
CA HIS A 37 -1.29 9.64 5.88
C HIS A 37 -1.23 8.37 6.72
N VAL A 38 -0.30 7.50 6.38
CA VAL A 38 -0.09 6.24 7.09
C VAL A 38 1.24 6.30 7.82
N ARG A 39 1.16 6.04 9.11
CA ARG A 39 2.31 6.00 10.00
C ARG A 39 2.47 4.62 10.60
N PRO A 40 3.72 4.18 10.70
CA PRO A 40 4.04 2.98 11.39
C PRO A 40 3.69 3.06 12.89
N ASN A 41 2.80 2.20 13.38
CA ASN A 41 2.43 1.95 14.77
C ASN A 41 3.52 1.20 15.58
N THR A 42 4.73 1.02 15.05
CA THR A 42 5.84 0.28 15.70
C THR A 42 6.50 0.95 16.91
N ALA A 43 6.05 2.11 17.36
CA ALA A 43 6.45 2.64 18.67
C ALA A 43 5.43 3.66 19.20
N ASP A 44 4.94 3.46 20.43
CA ASP A 44 4.22 4.48 21.22
C ASP A 44 5.05 5.77 21.44
N ASP A 45 6.34 5.74 21.07
CA ASP A 45 7.25 6.88 21.15
C ASP A 45 7.36 7.56 19.78
N SER A 46 6.68 8.70 19.63
CA SER A 46 6.76 9.56 18.43
C SER A 46 8.19 9.90 18.00
N SER A 47 9.17 9.81 18.90
CA SER A 47 10.59 10.02 18.62
C SER A 47 11.25 8.87 17.84
N GLN A 48 10.61 7.70 17.77
CA GLN A 48 11.13 6.49 17.10
C GLN A 48 10.40 6.17 15.77
N GLN A 49 9.36 6.93 15.43
CA GLN A 49 8.67 6.82 14.15
C GLN A 49 9.42 7.67 13.09
N PHE A 50 10.36 7.05 12.39
CA PHE A 50 11.15 7.72 11.35
C PHE A 50 10.58 7.54 9.94
N VAL A 51 9.57 6.70 9.80
CA VAL A 51 8.96 6.35 8.52
C VAL A 51 7.56 6.94 8.47
N GLU A 52 7.21 7.63 7.39
CA GLU A 52 5.87 8.21 7.17
C GLU A 52 5.55 8.08 5.66
N LEU A 53 4.29 7.84 5.32
CA LEU A 53 3.85 7.74 3.92
C LEU A 53 2.50 8.44 3.71
N PHE A 54 2.47 9.42 2.82
CA PHE A 54 1.24 9.99 2.29
C PHE A 54 0.85 9.21 1.04
N LEU A 55 -0.15 8.34 1.17
CA LEU A 55 -0.64 7.51 0.09
C LEU A 55 -1.77 8.23 -0.65
N GLY A 56 -1.57 8.49 -1.94
CA GLY A 56 -2.61 8.95 -2.84
C GLY A 56 -3.37 7.79 -3.44
N ILE A 57 -4.70 7.86 -3.37
CA ILE A 57 -5.61 6.90 -4.00
C ILE A 57 -6.53 7.67 -4.93
N LYS A 58 -6.50 7.32 -6.21
CA LYS A 58 -7.29 7.98 -7.26
C LYS A 58 -8.06 6.96 -8.08
N ALA A 59 -9.37 6.94 -7.91
CA ALA A 59 -10.26 6.09 -8.68
C ALA A 59 -10.70 6.75 -9.99
N SER A 60 -11.09 5.91 -10.95
CA SER A 60 -11.82 6.32 -12.14
C SER A 60 -13.33 6.20 -11.91
N SER A 61 -14.13 6.69 -12.85
CA SER A 61 -15.59 6.48 -12.84
C SER A 61 -16.01 5.01 -13.02
N GLN A 62 -15.06 4.09 -13.28
CA GLN A 62 -15.31 2.66 -13.38
C GLN A 62 -15.11 1.91 -12.05
N TYR A 63 -14.69 2.61 -11.00
CA TYR A 63 -14.61 2.05 -9.67
C TYR A 63 -15.98 1.55 -9.18
N PRO A 64 -16.07 0.39 -8.50
CA PRO A 64 -14.99 -0.49 -8.04
C PRO A 64 -14.57 -1.59 -9.03
N LYS A 65 -15.08 -1.60 -10.27
CA LYS A 65 -14.69 -2.62 -11.27
C LYS A 65 -13.26 -2.41 -11.75
N GLU A 66 -12.88 -1.16 -11.94
CA GLU A 66 -11.49 -0.76 -12.18
C GLU A 66 -10.87 -0.39 -10.83
N PRO A 67 -9.75 -1.03 -10.44
CA PRO A 67 -9.08 -0.70 -9.19
C PRO A 67 -8.54 0.74 -9.24
N PRO A 68 -8.49 1.44 -8.09
CA PRO A 68 -7.96 2.78 -8.05
C PRO A 68 -6.46 2.76 -8.32
N HIS A 69 -5.95 3.86 -8.87
CA HIS A 69 -4.52 4.07 -8.98
C HIS A 69 -3.95 4.51 -7.64
N VAL A 70 -2.92 3.80 -7.20
CA VAL A 70 -2.24 4.06 -5.92
C VAL A 70 -0.85 4.62 -6.20
N TYR A 71 -0.48 5.69 -5.49
CA TYR A 71 0.81 6.35 -5.64
C TYR A 71 1.26 7.01 -4.33
N ALA A 72 2.57 7.17 -4.14
CA ALA A 72 3.08 7.94 -3.02
C ALA A 72 3.07 9.44 -3.37
N VAL A 73 2.47 10.25 -2.51
CA VAL A 73 2.51 11.72 -2.59
C VAL A 73 3.81 12.22 -1.98
N GLU A 74 4.12 11.74 -0.79
CA GLU A 74 5.31 12.06 -0.02
C GLU A 74 5.65 10.86 0.87
N SER A 75 6.94 10.62 1.07
CA SER A 75 7.42 9.59 1.98
C SER A 75 8.64 10.07 2.75
N LYS A 76 8.76 9.57 3.98
CA LYS A 76 9.90 9.82 4.87
C LYS A 76 10.40 8.47 5.36
N GLY A 77 11.72 8.30 5.43
CA GLY A 77 12.33 7.05 5.88
C GLY A 77 12.14 5.84 4.96
N LEU A 78 11.49 6.02 3.80
CA LEU A 78 11.32 5.01 2.75
C LEU A 78 12.19 5.38 1.56
N ASP A 79 13.09 4.48 1.16
CA ASP A 79 13.80 4.61 -0.12
C ASP A 79 12.89 4.22 -1.30
N GLU A 80 13.30 4.59 -2.50
CA GLU A 80 12.51 4.40 -3.73
C GLU A 80 12.13 2.93 -3.99
N ASN A 81 12.97 1.96 -3.63
CA ASN A 81 12.65 0.54 -3.85
C ASN A 81 11.56 0.08 -2.87
N ARG A 82 11.66 0.48 -1.61
CA ARG A 82 10.64 0.17 -0.59
C ARG A 82 9.32 0.82 -0.94
N GLN A 83 9.35 2.09 -1.35
CA GLN A 83 8.16 2.79 -1.81
C GLN A 83 7.53 2.06 -3.01
N ALA A 84 8.32 1.73 -4.05
CA ALA A 84 7.82 1.03 -5.22
C ALA A 84 7.21 -0.35 -4.86
N TYR A 85 7.85 -1.09 -3.96
CA TYR A 85 7.35 -2.37 -3.47
C TYR A 85 6.01 -2.22 -2.74
N LEU A 86 5.90 -1.26 -1.82
CA LEU A 86 4.67 -0.97 -1.08
C LEU A 86 3.54 -0.60 -2.04
N ILE A 87 3.79 0.34 -2.94
CA ILE A 87 2.79 0.78 -3.93
C ILE A 87 2.35 -0.39 -4.82
N SER A 88 3.28 -1.22 -5.30
CA SER A 88 2.93 -2.40 -6.09
C SER A 88 2.07 -3.38 -5.30
N SER A 89 2.44 -3.68 -4.06
CA SER A 89 1.69 -4.61 -3.20
C SER A 89 0.26 -4.14 -2.95
N ILE A 90 0.08 -2.85 -2.65
CA ILE A 90 -1.25 -2.25 -2.45
C ILE A 90 -2.05 -2.28 -3.77
N GLN A 91 -1.40 -1.98 -4.89
CA GLN A 91 -2.03 -2.01 -6.20
C GLN A 91 -2.44 -3.44 -6.61
N ASP A 92 -1.67 -4.47 -6.25
CA ASP A 92 -2.03 -5.86 -6.49
C ASP A 92 -3.20 -6.30 -5.60
N LYS A 93 -3.21 -5.93 -4.31
CA LYS A 93 -4.40 -6.11 -3.44
C LYS A 93 -5.65 -5.44 -4.03
N ALA A 94 -5.52 -4.23 -4.58
CA ALA A 94 -6.64 -3.55 -5.21
C ALA A 94 -7.21 -4.35 -6.39
N LYS A 95 -6.34 -4.98 -7.19
CA LYS A 95 -6.80 -5.84 -8.29
C LYS A 95 -7.54 -7.07 -7.77
N GLU A 96 -7.03 -7.72 -6.72
CA GLU A 96 -7.67 -8.89 -6.10
C GLU A 96 -9.09 -8.59 -5.58
N HIS A 97 -9.32 -7.36 -5.12
CA HIS A 97 -10.60 -6.90 -4.57
C HIS A 97 -11.45 -6.10 -5.57
N SER A 98 -11.13 -6.15 -6.87
CA SER A 98 -11.98 -5.53 -7.90
C SER A 98 -13.41 -6.07 -7.80
N TYR A 99 -14.37 -5.27 -8.26
CA TYR A 99 -15.82 -5.52 -8.20
C TYR A 99 -16.52 -5.20 -6.87
N TYR A 100 -15.79 -4.85 -5.80
CA TYR A 100 -16.36 -4.39 -4.53
C TYR A 100 -15.65 -3.14 -4.02
N PRO A 101 -16.33 -2.24 -3.27
CA PRO A 101 -15.65 -1.16 -2.53
C PRO A 101 -14.50 -1.74 -1.70
N MET A 102 -13.32 -1.14 -1.83
CA MET A 102 -12.03 -1.69 -1.36
C MET A 102 -11.10 -0.64 -0.72
N LEU A 103 -11.47 0.64 -0.69
CA LEU A 103 -10.67 1.70 -0.07
C LEU A 103 -10.33 1.39 1.39
N VAL A 104 -11.28 0.85 2.16
CA VAL A 104 -11.04 0.48 3.57
C VAL A 104 -9.99 -0.63 3.66
N ILE A 105 -10.13 -1.67 2.84
CA ILE A 105 -9.21 -2.82 2.79
C ILE A 105 -7.80 -2.37 2.40
N LEU A 106 -7.68 -1.46 1.42
CA LEU A 106 -6.40 -0.92 1.02
C LEU A 106 -5.75 -0.15 2.17
N CYS A 107 -6.53 0.70 2.86
CA CYS A 107 -6.07 1.48 4.00
C CYS A 107 -5.59 0.59 5.17
N GLU A 108 -6.38 -0.40 5.57
CA GLU A 108 -6.02 -1.39 6.60
C GLU A 108 -4.78 -2.20 6.19
N GLY A 109 -4.73 -2.61 4.92
CA GLY A 109 -3.62 -3.38 4.36
C GLY A 109 -2.27 -2.66 4.43
N ILE A 110 -2.26 -1.31 4.49
CA ILE A 110 -1.04 -0.49 4.60
C ILE A 110 -0.57 -0.39 6.05
N ALA A 111 -1.50 -0.27 7.00
CA ALA A 111 -1.17 -0.25 8.42
C ALA A 111 -0.45 -1.54 8.88
N ILE A 112 -0.64 -2.65 8.17
CA ILE A 112 -0.05 -3.97 8.48
C ILE A 112 1.36 -4.15 7.87
N ILE A 113 1.76 -3.37 6.86
CA ILE A 113 3.05 -3.59 6.16
C ILE A 113 4.27 -3.22 7.03
N GLU A 114 4.02 -2.78 8.25
CA GLU A 114 5.01 -2.66 9.30
C GLU A 114 5.48 -3.95 9.96
N VAL A 115 4.73 -5.05 9.86
CA VAL A 115 4.94 -6.16 10.79
C VAL A 115 5.87 -7.24 10.23
N ASP A 116 6.35 -7.14 8.99
CA ASP A 116 7.41 -8.03 8.51
C ASP A 116 8.80 -7.48 8.85
N ARG A 117 9.09 -7.42 10.15
CA ARG A 117 10.42 -7.12 10.70
C ARG A 117 11.44 -8.23 10.41
N GLU A 118 11.03 -9.35 9.80
CA GLU A 118 11.87 -10.54 9.61
C GLU A 118 12.25 -10.86 8.16
N GLU A 119 11.53 -10.42 7.12
CA GLU A 119 11.92 -10.62 5.71
C GLU A 119 12.82 -9.50 5.11
N PHE A 120 13.02 -8.37 5.79
CA PHE A 120 13.86 -7.28 5.25
C PHE A 120 15.38 -7.45 5.46
N ARG A 121 15.83 -8.67 5.79
CA ARG A 121 17.25 -8.97 6.00
C ARG A 121 17.94 -9.59 4.78
N TRP A 122 17.72 -9.08 3.57
CA TRP A 122 18.48 -9.52 2.38
C TRP A 122 18.88 -8.45 1.36
N ILE A 123 18.47 -7.17 1.50
CA ILE A 123 18.84 -6.13 0.52
C ILE A 123 19.87 -5.14 1.08
N SER A 124 20.86 -5.64 1.81
CA SER A 124 22.07 -4.85 2.09
C SER A 124 23.37 -5.63 1.93
N ASP A 125 23.33 -6.91 1.56
CA ASP A 125 24.53 -7.71 1.26
C ASP A 125 24.50 -8.18 -0.20
N THR A 126 24.64 -7.22 -1.11
CA THR A 126 25.23 -7.54 -2.42
C THR A 126 26.46 -6.66 -2.59
N PRO A 127 27.68 -7.23 -2.55
CA PRO A 127 28.86 -6.47 -2.95
C PRO A 127 28.69 -6.05 -4.40
N LYS A 128 28.75 -4.74 -4.63
CA LYS A 128 28.79 -4.15 -5.98
C LYS A 128 29.99 -4.71 -6.73
N GLY A 129 29.72 -5.48 -7.78
CA GLY A 129 30.62 -5.64 -8.92
C GLY A 129 31.00 -7.08 -9.26
N GLN A 130 30.36 -7.63 -10.30
CA GLN A 130 31.05 -8.22 -11.47
C GLN A 130 30.03 -8.60 -12.56
N PRO A 131 30.33 -8.35 -13.85
CA PRO A 131 29.50 -8.84 -14.95
C PRO A 131 29.93 -10.28 -15.29
N GLY A 132 28.99 -11.22 -15.30
CA GLY A 132 29.21 -12.50 -15.96
C GLY A 132 28.61 -13.73 -15.28
N THR A 133 27.80 -14.44 -16.07
CA THR A 133 27.47 -15.87 -15.97
C THR A 133 26.33 -16.25 -15.03
N LEU A 134 25.16 -16.42 -15.66
CA LEU A 134 24.03 -17.19 -15.14
C LEU A 134 24.43 -18.67 -15.08
N GLU A 135 24.44 -19.28 -13.90
CA GLU A 135 24.24 -20.73 -13.74
C GLU A 135 23.37 -20.98 -12.51
N ALA A 136 22.12 -21.36 -12.76
CA ALA A 136 21.21 -21.86 -11.74
C ALA A 136 21.66 -23.25 -11.31
N ARG A 137 22.25 -23.39 -10.11
CA ARG A 137 22.46 -24.70 -9.47
C ARG A 137 21.33 -24.97 -8.49
N VAL A 138 20.42 -25.84 -8.92
CA VAL A 138 19.47 -26.53 -8.04
C VAL A 138 20.25 -27.61 -7.27
N TYR A 139 20.32 -27.50 -5.95
CA TYR A 139 20.81 -28.59 -5.09
C TYR A 139 19.60 -29.36 -4.53
N PRO A 140 19.51 -30.69 -4.73
CA PRO A 140 18.43 -31.48 -4.17
C PRO A 140 18.62 -31.66 -2.65
N ILE A 141 17.53 -31.47 -1.92
CA ILE A 141 17.43 -31.67 -0.47
C ILE A 141 17.49 -33.18 -0.19
N GLN A 142 18.43 -33.63 0.64
CA GLN A 142 18.49 -35.01 1.13
C GLN A 142 17.61 -35.11 2.40
N PRO A 143 16.69 -36.07 2.51
CA PRO A 143 15.93 -36.30 3.74
C PRO A 143 16.77 -37.04 4.80
N GLU A 144 16.52 -36.73 6.07
CA GLU A 144 17.10 -37.34 7.28
C GLU A 144 16.87 -38.85 7.40
#